data_AF-A0A0B0IL91-F1
#
_entry.id   AF-A0A0B0IL91-F1
#
_cell.length_a   1.000
_cell.length_b   1.000
_cell.length_c   1.000
_cell.angle_alpha   90.00
_cell.angle_beta   90.00
_cell.angle_gamma   90.00
#
_symmetry.space_group_name_H-M   'P 1'
#
loop_
_entity.id
_entity.type
_entity.pdbx_description
1 polymer ?
#
loop_
_entity_poly.entity_id
_entity_poly.type
_entity_poly.pdbx_seq_one_letter_code
_entity_poly.pdbx_strand_id
1 'polypeptide(L)'
;MLNRTYDIKNGELKQAIEKSGLELREFATMSLEKMNVKSKKKRIRQKALKRAFTHKEVAKEILLMVQGDNKASKQEDQKVVQAVEGNDSAASVRGLPVTFLLKLGKKYLKDEEVVRFYYNADKEEFYKNKNLLEQVIETNSKNLDSTQLAQFQNDVMEELEKRAKK
;
A
#
# COMPACT_ATOMS: atom_id res chain seq x y z
N MET A 1 -34.26 -12.24 15.20
CA MET A 1 -33.66 -10.99 14.69
C MET A 1 -32.18 -11.23 14.41
N LEU A 2 -31.74 -11.18 13.13
CA LEU A 2 -30.34 -11.35 12.75
C LEU A 2 -29.62 -10.00 12.88
N ASN A 3 -28.97 -9.77 14.02
CA ASN A 3 -28.17 -8.56 14.23
C ASN A 3 -26.93 -8.58 13.33
N ARG A 4 -26.72 -7.43 12.67
CA ARG A 4 -25.82 -7.18 11.54
C ARG A 4 -24.37 -7.57 11.86
N THR A 5 -23.75 -8.37 10.99
CA THR A 5 -22.34 -8.77 11.11
C THR A 5 -21.35 -7.76 10.49
N TYR A 6 -21.84 -6.57 10.15
CA TYR A 6 -21.07 -5.50 9.52
C TYR A 6 -21.42 -4.15 10.15
N ASP A 7 -21.19 -4.01 11.46
CA ASP A 7 -21.20 -2.68 12.07
C ASP A 7 -19.97 -1.90 11.57
N ILE A 8 -20.20 -1.12 10.53
CA ILE A 8 -19.26 -0.13 10.02
C ILE A 8 -19.33 1.06 10.99
N LYS A 9 -18.26 1.26 11.77
CA LYS A 9 -18.15 2.39 12.71
C LYS A 9 -17.99 3.77 12.01
N ASN A 10 -17.92 3.79 10.68
CA ASN A 10 -17.77 5.02 9.89
C ASN A 10 -19.15 5.51 9.43
N GLY A 11 -19.75 6.42 10.22
CA GLY A 11 -21.06 7.02 9.92
C GLY A 11 -21.14 7.68 8.54
N GLU A 12 -20.04 8.28 8.07
CA GLU A 12 -19.93 8.90 6.74
C GLU A 12 -20.12 7.89 5.59
N LEU A 13 -19.57 6.70 5.75
CA LEU A 13 -19.56 5.67 4.70
C LEU A 13 -20.93 4.97 4.63
N LYS A 14 -21.59 4.81 5.79
CA LYS A 14 -22.98 4.35 5.86
C LYS A 14 -23.93 5.36 5.19
N GLN A 15 -23.76 6.65 5.46
CA GLN A 15 -24.53 7.71 4.80
C GLN A 15 -24.25 7.79 3.29
N ALA A 16 -23.01 7.54 2.85
CA ALA A 16 -22.67 7.52 1.42
C ALA A 16 -23.33 6.36 0.67
N ILE A 17 -23.36 5.16 1.27
CA ILE A 17 -24.03 3.97 0.70
C ILE A 17 -25.55 4.18 0.65
N GLU A 18 -26.14 4.72 1.71
CA GLU A 18 -27.58 5.05 1.76
C GLU A 18 -27.94 6.12 0.72
N LYS A 19 -27.09 7.13 0.51
CA LYS A 19 -27.26 8.16 -0.53
C LYS A 19 -27.09 7.64 -1.95
N SER A 20 -26.29 6.60 -2.18
CA SER A 20 -26.12 5.98 -3.50
C SER A 20 -27.23 4.99 -3.86
N GLY A 21 -28.20 4.75 -2.96
CA GLY A 21 -29.32 3.84 -3.20
C GLY A 21 -28.94 2.35 -3.23
N LEU A 22 -27.72 2.01 -2.81
CA LEU A 22 -27.24 0.62 -2.77
C LEU A 22 -27.56 -0.03 -1.44
N GLU A 23 -27.96 -1.29 -1.47
CA GLU A 23 -27.96 -2.06 -0.24
C GLU A 23 -26.52 -2.36 0.22
N LEU A 24 -26.32 -2.40 1.55
CA LEU A 24 -25.03 -2.76 2.15
C LEU A 24 -24.47 -4.11 1.64
N ARG A 25 -25.38 -5.01 1.24
CA ARG A 25 -25.04 -6.32 0.67
C ARG A 25 -24.42 -6.20 -0.71
N GLU A 26 -24.98 -5.35 -1.57
CA GLU A 26 -24.51 -5.13 -2.95
C GLU A 26 -23.16 -4.41 -2.95
N PHE A 27 -23.00 -3.43 -2.07
CA PHE A 27 -21.71 -2.77 -1.89
C PHE A 27 -20.63 -3.77 -1.45
N ALA A 28 -20.96 -4.71 -0.56
CA ALA A 28 -20.03 -5.73 -0.09
C ALA A 28 -19.67 -6.74 -1.19
N THR A 29 -20.59 -7.12 -2.07
CA THR A 29 -20.29 -8.02 -3.20
C THR A 29 -19.38 -7.34 -4.21
N MET A 30 -19.70 -6.11 -4.61
CA MET A 30 -18.85 -5.34 -5.52
C MET A 30 -17.46 -5.05 -4.95
N SER A 31 -17.37 -4.78 -3.65
CA SER A 31 -16.09 -4.62 -2.95
C SER A 31 -15.24 -5.89 -3.00
N LEU A 32 -15.85 -7.07 -2.88
CA LEU A 32 -15.14 -8.34 -2.94
C LEU A 32 -14.69 -8.68 -4.37
N GLU A 33 -15.52 -8.36 -5.36
CA GLU A 33 -15.21 -8.54 -6.79
C GLU A 33 -14.06 -7.63 -7.22
N LYS A 34 -14.11 -6.34 -6.87
CA LYS A 34 -13.04 -5.38 -7.14
C LYS A 34 -11.70 -5.79 -6.52
N MET A 35 -11.73 -6.37 -5.33
CA MET A 35 -10.55 -6.90 -4.63
C MET A 35 -10.13 -8.30 -5.13
N ASN A 36 -10.77 -8.82 -6.17
CA ASN A 36 -10.53 -10.14 -6.79
C ASN A 36 -10.55 -11.31 -5.78
N VAL A 37 -11.42 -11.24 -4.76
CA VAL A 37 -11.51 -12.24 -3.69
C VAL A 37 -12.48 -13.35 -4.07
N LYS A 38 -11.96 -14.42 -4.66
CA LYS A 38 -12.74 -15.62 -5.03
C LYS A 38 -13.04 -16.57 -3.86
N SER A 39 -12.43 -16.34 -2.69
CA SER A 39 -12.52 -17.26 -1.56
C SER A 39 -13.86 -17.16 -0.82
N LYS A 40 -14.52 -18.32 -0.63
CA LYS A 40 -15.76 -18.40 0.15
C LYS A 40 -15.55 -18.32 1.67
N LYS A 41 -14.32 -18.40 2.18
CA LYS A 41 -14.04 -18.43 3.64
C LYS A 41 -14.37 -17.09 4.31
N LYS A 42 -15.23 -17.11 5.34
CA LYS A 42 -15.71 -15.92 6.08
C LYS A 42 -14.57 -14.98 6.52
N ARG A 43 -13.51 -15.53 7.11
CA ARG A 43 -12.36 -14.76 7.61
C ARG A 43 -11.64 -13.97 6.51
N ILE A 44 -11.54 -14.54 5.31
CA ILE A 44 -10.86 -13.91 4.16
C ILE A 44 -11.73 -12.78 3.61
N ARG A 45 -13.04 -13.02 3.44
CA ARG A 45 -13.99 -11.99 2.99
C ARG A 45 -14.06 -10.81 3.94
N GLN A 46 -14.12 -11.06 5.25
CA GLN A 46 -14.14 -9.99 6.25
C GLN A 46 -12.84 -9.17 6.26
N LYS A 47 -11.68 -9.82 6.08
CA LYS A 47 -10.39 -9.12 5.98
C LYS A 47 -10.32 -8.24 4.73
N ALA A 48 -10.83 -8.72 3.60
CA ALA A 48 -10.88 -7.97 2.34
C ALA A 48 -11.85 -6.79 2.42
N LEU A 49 -13.06 -7.01 2.94
CA LEU A 49 -14.04 -5.94 3.15
C LEU A 49 -13.51 -4.87 4.09
N LYS A 50 -12.90 -5.24 5.22
CA LYS A 50 -12.28 -4.25 6.12
C LYS A 50 -11.23 -3.40 5.40
N ARG A 51 -10.42 -3.99 4.52
CA ARG A 51 -9.46 -3.25 3.70
C ARG A 51 -10.16 -2.31 2.71
N ALA A 52 -11.18 -2.79 2.00
CA ALA A 52 -11.97 -1.97 1.07
C ALA A 52 -12.63 -0.78 1.78
N PHE A 53 -13.11 -0.95 3.01
CA PHE A 53 -13.69 0.14 3.80
C PHE A 53 -12.67 1.11 4.39
N THR A 54 -11.42 0.69 4.65
CA THR A 54 -10.37 1.57 5.17
C THR A 54 -9.69 2.40 4.07
N HIS A 55 -9.61 1.87 2.85
CA HIS A 55 -9.04 2.59 1.71
C HIS A 55 -10.14 3.41 1.02
N LYS A 56 -10.22 4.71 1.36
CA LYS A 56 -11.24 5.64 0.83
C LYS A 56 -11.31 5.66 -0.71
N GLU A 57 -10.21 5.39 -1.39
CA GLU A 57 -10.10 5.32 -2.86
C GLU A 57 -10.96 4.20 -3.45
N VAL A 58 -10.94 3.00 -2.84
CA VAL A 58 -11.72 1.84 -3.32
C VAL A 58 -13.22 2.08 -3.10
N ALA A 59 -13.59 2.64 -1.95
CA ALA A 59 -14.98 2.99 -1.67
C ALA A 59 -15.49 4.09 -2.63
N LYS A 60 -14.64 5.08 -2.96
CA LYS A 60 -14.96 6.15 -3.91
C LYS A 60 -15.11 5.63 -5.33
N GLU A 61 -14.26 4.71 -5.77
CA GLU A 61 -14.38 4.05 -7.08
C GLU A 61 -15.66 3.22 -7.21
N ILE A 62 -16.03 2.48 -6.17
CA ILE A 62 -17.27 1.68 -6.17
C ILE A 62 -18.50 2.60 -6.20
N LEU A 63 -18.46 3.71 -5.46
CA LEU A 63 -19.52 4.71 -5.50
C LEU A 63 -19.63 5.38 -6.88
N LEU A 64 -18.48 5.65 -7.52
CA LEU A 64 -18.40 6.23 -8.86
C LEU A 64 -18.91 5.25 -9.93
N MET A 65 -18.63 3.95 -9.78
CA MET A 65 -19.17 2.91 -10.66
C MET A 65 -20.69 2.83 -10.60
N VAL A 66 -21.30 2.98 -9.42
CA VAL A 66 -22.76 2.93 -9.27
C VAL A 66 -23.45 4.22 -9.70
N GLN A 67 -22.84 5.38 -9.43
CA GLN A 67 -23.35 6.66 -9.93
C GLN A 67 -23.12 6.81 -11.45
N GLY A 68 -22.28 5.97 -12.04
CA GLY A 68 -21.82 6.02 -13.44
C GLY A 68 -22.78 5.42 -14.48
N ASP A 69 -23.81 4.67 -14.09
CA ASP A 69 -24.75 4.05 -15.05
C ASP A 69 -25.71 5.05 -15.72
N ASN A 70 -25.58 6.36 -15.46
CA ASN A 70 -26.43 7.37 -16.11
C ASN A 70 -25.72 8.48 -16.87
N LYS A 71 -24.38 8.56 -16.93
CA LYS A 71 -23.73 9.53 -17.84
C LYS A 71 -22.41 9.02 -18.39
N ALA A 72 -22.45 8.63 -19.66
CA ALA A 72 -21.30 8.67 -20.53
C ALA A 72 -20.75 10.10 -20.60
N SER A 73 -19.53 10.32 -20.14
CA SER A 73 -18.68 11.39 -20.65
C SER A 73 -17.22 11.11 -20.32
N LYS A 74 -16.43 10.97 -21.39
CA LYS A 74 -14.99 11.14 -21.41
C LYS A 74 -14.58 12.34 -20.56
N GLN A 75 -13.52 12.21 -19.78
CA GLN A 75 -12.55 13.27 -19.61
C GLN A 75 -11.19 12.67 -19.24
N GLU A 76 -10.21 13.14 -19.98
CA GLU A 76 -8.78 12.85 -19.93
C GLU A 76 -8.15 13.45 -18.66
N ASP A 77 -6.83 13.27 -18.53
CA ASP A 77 -5.90 13.90 -17.56
C ASP A 77 -5.81 13.23 -16.17
N GLN A 78 -4.66 12.78 -15.65
CA GLN A 78 -3.26 13.03 -15.98
C GLN A 78 -2.44 11.76 -15.73
N LYS A 79 -1.87 11.22 -16.80
CA LYS A 79 -0.73 10.32 -16.72
C LYS A 79 0.48 11.22 -16.42
N VAL A 80 0.80 11.42 -15.14
CA VAL A 80 2.11 11.95 -14.75
C VAL A 80 3.12 10.85 -15.05
N VAL A 81 3.59 10.87 -16.30
CA VAL A 81 4.86 10.28 -16.69
C VAL A 81 5.91 11.08 -15.93
N GLN A 82 6.28 10.59 -14.75
CA GLN A 82 7.47 11.10 -14.10
C GLN A 82 8.65 10.54 -14.88
N ALA A 83 9.36 11.48 -15.52
CA ALA A 83 10.47 11.24 -16.41
C ALA A 83 11.46 10.24 -15.79
N VAL A 84 11.69 9.15 -16.51
CA VAL A 84 12.88 8.31 -16.33
C VAL A 84 14.01 9.06 -17.04
N GLU A 85 14.46 10.15 -16.43
CA GLU A 85 15.72 10.78 -16.81
C GLU A 85 16.86 9.99 -16.17
N GLY A 86 17.59 9.28 -17.04
CA GLY A 86 19.05 9.35 -17.06
C GLY A 86 19.82 8.72 -15.89
N ASN A 87 20.34 7.53 -16.17
CA ASN A 87 21.73 7.15 -15.86
C ASN A 87 22.15 7.21 -14.39
N ASP A 88 21.74 6.20 -13.63
CA ASP A 88 22.65 5.29 -12.93
C ASP A 88 21.81 4.12 -12.44
N SER A 89 22.15 2.90 -12.87
CA SER A 89 21.38 1.67 -12.63
C SER A 89 21.40 1.21 -11.17
N ALA A 90 20.93 2.05 -10.24
CA ALA A 90 20.72 1.72 -8.85
C ALA A 90 19.22 1.49 -8.63
N ALA A 91 18.85 0.24 -8.31
CA ALA A 91 17.48 -0.11 -8.00
C ALA A 91 16.96 0.73 -6.81
N SER A 92 15.90 1.52 -7.02
CA SER A 92 15.32 2.35 -5.96
C SER A 92 14.61 1.49 -4.92
N VAL A 93 14.77 1.91 -3.66
CA VAL A 93 14.23 1.21 -2.49
C VAL A 93 12.84 1.76 -2.11
N ARG A 94 12.37 2.82 -2.79
CA ARG A 94 11.09 3.50 -2.54
C ARG A 94 9.91 2.58 -2.79
N GLY A 95 8.90 2.66 -1.91
CA GLY A 95 7.68 1.86 -2.05
C GLY A 95 7.85 0.38 -1.67
N LEU A 96 9.04 -0.03 -1.21
CA LEU A 96 9.24 -1.36 -0.63
C LEU A 96 8.60 -1.45 0.77
N PRO A 97 8.23 -2.67 1.20
CA PRO A 97 7.64 -2.88 2.52
C PRO A 97 8.63 -2.52 3.62
N VAL A 98 8.16 -1.88 4.70
CA VAL A 98 8.98 -1.54 5.88
C VAL A 98 9.75 -2.75 6.42
N THR A 99 9.13 -3.93 6.42
CA THR A 99 9.78 -5.16 6.88
C THR A 99 10.99 -5.53 6.03
N PHE A 100 10.96 -5.24 4.73
CA PHE A 100 12.08 -5.48 3.82
C PHE A 100 13.17 -4.42 4.01
N LEU A 101 12.77 -3.14 4.11
CA LEU A 101 13.69 -2.04 4.42
C LEU A 101 14.47 -2.30 5.71
N LEU A 102 13.81 -2.73 6.78
CA LEU A 102 14.46 -3.09 8.04
C LEU A 102 15.37 -4.31 7.91
N LYS A 103 15.07 -5.27 7.01
CA LYS A 103 15.98 -6.40 6.74
C LYS A 103 17.24 -5.93 6.04
N LEU A 104 17.11 -5.08 5.01
CA LEU A 104 18.25 -4.50 4.30
C LEU A 104 19.10 -3.66 5.25
N GLY A 105 18.47 -2.78 6.03
CA GLY A 105 19.15 -1.98 7.05
C GLY A 105 19.93 -2.85 8.04
N LYS A 106 19.31 -3.91 8.58
CA LYS A 106 20.01 -4.83 9.51
C LYS A 106 21.12 -5.65 8.86
N LYS A 107 21.08 -5.87 7.55
CA LYS A 107 22.09 -6.66 6.82
C LYS A 107 23.31 -5.80 6.48
N TYR A 108 23.08 -4.58 5.99
CA TYR A 108 24.12 -3.73 5.41
C TYR A 108 24.42 -2.44 6.20
N LEU A 109 23.46 -1.93 6.96
CA LEU A 109 23.51 -0.60 7.62
C LEU A 109 23.14 -0.72 9.11
N LYS A 110 23.87 -1.57 9.84
CA LYS A 110 23.56 -1.90 11.25
C LYS A 110 23.75 -0.74 12.20
N ASP A 111 24.66 0.17 11.87
CA ASP A 111 25.06 1.29 12.73
C ASP A 111 24.10 2.48 12.62
N GLU A 112 23.18 2.44 11.66
CA GLU A 112 22.21 3.51 11.46
C GLU A 112 21.15 3.54 12.56
N GLU A 113 21.03 4.71 13.20
CA GLU A 113 20.07 4.96 14.26
C GLU A 113 18.63 4.74 13.80
N VAL A 114 18.32 5.11 12.56
CA VAL A 114 16.99 4.96 11.96
C VAL A 114 16.57 3.49 11.88
N VAL A 115 17.52 2.58 11.63
CA VAL A 115 17.26 1.13 11.58
C VAL A 115 17.13 0.57 12.99
N ARG A 116 17.99 1.01 13.91
CA ARG A 116 18.04 0.53 15.30
C ARG A 116 16.83 0.96 16.12
N PHE A 117 16.42 2.21 15.97
CA PHE A 117 15.38 2.84 16.77
C PHE A 117 14.03 2.97 16.07
N TYR A 118 13.85 2.27 14.94
CA TYR A 118 12.60 2.34 14.16
C TYR A 118 11.34 2.07 14.99
N TYR A 119 11.40 1.23 16.02
CA TYR A 119 10.28 0.96 16.93
C TYR A 119 10.44 1.53 18.33
N ASN A 120 11.46 2.37 18.56
CA ASN A 120 11.68 2.99 19.85
C ASN A 120 10.81 4.25 19.99
N ALA A 121 9.83 4.22 20.88
CA ALA A 121 8.93 5.34 21.10
C ALA A 121 9.62 6.54 21.77
N ASP A 122 10.71 6.30 22.52
CA ASP A 122 11.46 7.35 23.22
C ASP A 122 12.26 8.23 22.24
N LYS A 123 12.48 7.73 21.02
CA LYS A 123 13.13 8.49 19.93
C LYS A 123 12.10 8.83 18.86
N GLU A 124 11.33 9.89 19.09
CA GLU A 124 10.22 10.31 18.23
C GLU A 124 10.60 10.49 16.76
N GLU A 125 11.79 11.03 16.49
CA GLU A 125 12.31 11.27 15.13
C GLU A 125 12.38 9.98 14.28
N PHE A 126 12.70 8.86 14.93
CA PHE A 126 12.89 7.55 14.28
C PHE A 126 11.66 6.64 14.40
N TYR A 127 10.73 6.94 15.32
CA TYR A 127 9.62 6.07 15.63
C TYR A 127 8.67 5.89 14.43
N LYS A 128 8.71 4.70 13.84
CA LYS A 128 7.89 4.27 12.69
C LYS A 128 7.97 5.20 11.48
N ASN A 129 9.06 5.95 11.36
CA ASN A 129 9.26 6.91 10.28
C ASN A 129 9.78 6.21 9.02
N LYS A 130 8.86 5.76 8.16
CA LYS A 130 9.20 5.05 6.91
C LYS A 130 9.96 5.93 5.93
N ASN A 131 9.58 7.20 5.80
CA ASN A 131 10.20 8.11 4.83
C ASN A 131 11.67 8.32 5.15
N LEU A 132 11.98 8.53 6.44
CA LEU A 132 13.35 8.63 6.92
C LEU A 132 14.13 7.34 6.68
N LEU A 133 13.52 6.18 6.96
CA LEU A 133 14.14 4.88 6.69
C LEU A 133 14.49 4.66 5.21
N GLU A 134 13.59 5.05 4.29
CA GLU A 134 13.85 4.96 2.85
C GLU A 134 15.00 5.88 2.44
N GLN A 135 15.00 7.13 2.90
CA GLN A 135 16.05 8.11 2.60
C GLN A 135 17.43 7.66 3.10
N VAL A 136 17.50 7.18 4.35
CA VAL A 136 18.76 6.72 4.94
C VAL A 136 19.29 5.50 4.21
N ILE A 137 18.44 4.54 3.85
CA ILE A 137 18.87 3.36 3.09
C ILE A 137 19.32 3.74 1.67
N GLU A 138 18.60 4.62 0.96
CA GLU A 138 19.01 5.09 -0.37
C GLU A 138 20.33 5.87 -0.35
N THR A 139 20.55 6.68 0.68
CA THR A 139 21.75 7.52 0.78
C THR A 139 22.96 6.71 1.21
N ASN A 140 22.80 5.90 2.27
CA ASN A 140 23.93 5.21 2.88
C ASN A 140 24.29 3.91 2.17
N SER A 141 23.38 3.36 1.35
CA SER A 141 23.74 2.26 0.44
C SER A 141 24.86 2.64 -0.54
N LYS A 142 25.00 3.92 -0.91
CA LYS A 142 26.09 4.40 -1.78
C LYS A 142 27.47 4.35 -1.12
N ASN A 143 27.51 4.31 0.22
CA ASN A 143 28.74 4.24 1.00
C ASN A 143 29.17 2.79 1.31
N LEU A 144 28.42 1.79 0.85
CA LEU A 144 28.77 0.39 1.03
C LEU A 144 29.97 0.02 0.15
N ASP A 145 30.73 -0.99 0.59
CA ASP A 145 31.77 -1.57 -0.25
C ASP A 145 31.17 -2.12 -1.55
N SER A 146 31.94 -2.10 -2.62
CA SER A 146 31.57 -2.56 -3.97
C SER A 146 30.89 -3.94 -3.97
N THR A 147 31.39 -4.88 -3.17
CA THR A 147 30.83 -6.22 -3.04
C THR A 147 29.48 -6.22 -2.33
N GLN A 148 29.33 -5.43 -1.28
CA GLN A 148 28.10 -5.29 -0.51
C GLN A 148 27.04 -4.52 -1.29
N LEU A 149 27.44 -3.51 -2.06
CA LEU A 149 26.56 -2.73 -2.94
C LEU A 149 25.95 -3.63 -4.02
N ALA A 150 26.74 -4.49 -4.66
CA ALA A 150 26.23 -5.44 -5.64
C ALA A 150 25.22 -6.42 -5.03
N GLN A 151 25.50 -6.94 -3.83
CA GLN A 151 24.56 -7.80 -3.11
C GLN A 151 23.28 -7.07 -2.70
N PHE A 152 23.40 -5.83 -2.24
CA PHE A 152 22.26 -4.97 -1.91
C PHE A 152 21.36 -4.75 -3.13
N GLN A 153 21.94 -4.40 -4.29
CA GLN A 153 21.20 -4.19 -5.53
C GLN A 153 20.49 -5.48 -5.98
N ASN A 154 21.17 -6.63 -5.90
CA ASN A 154 20.57 -7.93 -6.23
C ASN A 154 19.38 -8.26 -5.31
N ASP A 155 19.51 -8.08 -3.99
CA ASP A 155 18.42 -8.31 -3.04
C ASP A 155 17.21 -7.41 -3.35
N VAL A 156 17.46 -6.13 -3.67
CA VAL A 156 16.41 -5.17 -4.04
C VAL A 156 15.71 -5.58 -5.33
N MET A 157 16.46 -5.93 -6.38
CA MET A 157 15.88 -6.37 -7.66
C MET A 157 15.07 -7.65 -7.50
N GLU A 158 15.56 -8.63 -6.73
CA GLU A 158 14.85 -9.89 -6.50
C GLU A 158 13.49 -9.64 -5.82
N GLU A 159 13.43 -8.72 -4.85
CA GLU A 159 12.18 -8.36 -4.19
C GLU A 159 11.22 -7.61 -5.14
N LEU A 160 11.74 -6.74 -6.02
CA LEU A 160 10.93 -6.08 -7.04
C LEU A 160 10.35 -7.09 -8.04
N GLU A 161 11.13 -8.06 -8.50
CA GLU A 161 10.65 -9.12 -9.38
C GLU A 161 9.60 -10.02 -8.72
N LYS A 162 9.82 -10.40 -7.45
CA LYS A 162 8.84 -11.18 -6.67
C LYS A 162 7.50 -10.47 -6.56
N ARG A 163 7.50 -9.14 -6.53
CA ARG A 163 6.28 -8.32 -6.48
C ARG A 163 5.67 -8.11 -7.86
N ALA A 164 6.47 -7.99 -8.92
CA ALA A 164 5.98 -7.90 -10.29
C ALA A 164 5.28 -9.19 -10.77
N LYS A 165 5.72 -10.35 -10.27
CA LYS A 165 5.11 -11.67 -10.59
C LYS A 165 3.79 -11.94 -9.86
N LYS A 166 3.32 -11.03 -9.00
CA LYS A 166 2.25 -11.27 -8.02
C LYS A 166 0.99 -10.49 -8.33
#